data_AF-A0A6N7CAM6-F1
#
_entry.id   AF-A0A6N7CAM6-F1
#
_cell.length_a   1.000
_cell.length_b   1.000
_cell.length_c   1.000
_cell.angle_alpha   90.00
_cell.angle_beta   90.00
_cell.angle_gamma   90.00
#
_symmetry.space_group_name_H-M   'P 1'
#
loop_
_entity.id
_entity.type
_entity.pdbx_description
1 polymer ?
#
loop_
_entity_poly.entity_id
_entity_poly.type
_entity_poly.pdbx_seq_one_letter_code
_entity_poly.pdbx_strand_id
1 'polypeptide(L)'
;MPTTDRLAQLKAERQRIRDASQRLLTGTSACSNGKFTISTLATEAEVSRQRLYEHHPDLVADFKASAGLGPIPPNIDALQQQLADAREQIRELKAREATNLDQIKTLCAVITELTHQDHAGNLIALPTAGPRPLKY
;
A
#
# COMPACT_ATOMS: atom_id res chain seq x y z
N MET A 1 -13.93 44.93 -32.82
CA MET A 1 -14.39 44.59 -31.45
C MET A 1 -14.08 43.12 -31.17
N PRO A 2 -12.87 42.78 -30.67
CA PRO A 2 -12.39 41.39 -30.53
C PRO A 2 -12.56 40.77 -29.12
N THR A 3 -13.23 41.47 -28.19
CA THR A 3 -13.32 41.05 -26.78
C THR A 3 -14.30 39.90 -26.52
N THR A 4 -15.34 39.74 -27.34
CA THR A 4 -16.38 38.72 -27.13
C THR A 4 -15.86 37.30 -27.38
N ASP A 5 -15.00 37.14 -28.39
CA ASP A 5 -14.48 35.84 -28.81
C ASP A 5 -13.53 35.25 -27.75
N ARG A 6 -12.69 36.12 -27.16
CA ARG A 6 -11.77 35.75 -26.07
C ARG A 6 -12.52 35.31 -24.80
N LEU A 7 -13.63 35.96 -24.46
CA LEU A 7 -14.44 35.59 -23.30
C LEU A 7 -15.15 34.24 -23.53
N ALA A 8 -15.62 33.98 -24.74
CA ALA A 8 -16.21 32.70 -25.12
C ALA A 8 -15.18 31.56 -25.02
N GLN A 9 -13.96 31.79 -25.51
CA GLN A 9 -12.85 30.84 -25.40
C GLN A 9 -12.50 30.51 -23.94
N LEU A 10 -12.39 31.52 -23.08
CA LEU A 10 -12.11 31.33 -21.65
C LEU A 10 -13.23 30.55 -20.94
N LYS A 11 -14.49 30.79 -21.30
CA LYS A 11 -15.62 30.05 -20.73
C LYS A 11 -15.61 28.58 -21.16
N ALA A 12 -15.31 28.30 -22.43
CA ALA A 12 -15.18 26.94 -22.94
C ALA A 12 -13.97 26.19 -22.32
N GLU A 13 -12.85 26.87 -22.10
CA GLU A 13 -11.69 26.32 -21.41
C GLU A 13 -12.01 25.99 -19.95
N ARG A 14 -12.67 26.90 -19.22
CA ARG A 14 -13.12 26.65 -17.84
C ARG A 14 -14.09 25.48 -17.74
N GLN A 15 -14.97 25.31 -18.73
CA GLN A 15 -15.88 24.17 -18.76
C GLN A 15 -15.13 22.85 -18.95
N ARG A 16 -14.17 22.81 -19.89
CA ARG A 16 -13.32 21.62 -20.11
C ARG A 16 -12.56 21.20 -18.83
N ILE A 17 -12.02 22.18 -18.09
CA ILE A 17 -11.33 21.91 -16.82
C ILE A 17 -12.28 21.34 -15.77
N ARG A 18 -13.51 21.87 -15.66
CA ARG A 18 -14.53 21.34 -14.73
C ARG A 18 -14.96 19.93 -15.11
N ASP A 19 -15.22 19.68 -16.38
CA ASP A 19 -15.64 18.35 -16.85
C ASP A 19 -14.51 17.31 -16.62
N ALA A 20 -13.25 17.68 -16.90
CA ALA A 20 -12.08 16.87 -16.58
C ALA A 20 -11.95 16.60 -15.07
N SER A 21 -12.18 17.62 -14.25
CA SER A 21 -12.16 17.52 -12.79
C SER A 21 -13.21 16.52 -12.29
N GLN A 22 -14.42 16.56 -12.84
CA GLN A 22 -15.51 15.67 -12.47
C GLN A 22 -15.23 14.24 -12.93
N ARG A 23 -14.72 14.04 -14.16
CA ARG A 23 -14.32 12.71 -14.66
C ARG A 23 -13.25 12.07 -13.79
N LEU A 24 -12.30 12.85 -13.30
CA LEU A 24 -11.30 12.38 -12.33
C LEU A 24 -12.00 11.95 -11.05
N LEU A 25 -12.81 12.81 -10.44
CA LEU A 25 -13.48 12.53 -9.17
C LEU A 25 -14.44 11.33 -9.22
N THR A 26 -15.10 11.09 -10.35
CA THR A 26 -16.00 9.93 -10.54
C THR A 26 -15.26 8.65 -10.93
N GLY A 27 -13.93 8.67 -11.01
CA GLY A 27 -13.12 7.50 -11.39
C GLY A 27 -13.30 7.07 -12.85
N THR A 28 -13.88 7.93 -13.70
CA THR A 28 -14.14 7.67 -15.13
C THR A 28 -13.02 8.23 -16.03
N SER A 29 -11.94 8.71 -15.42
CA SER A 29 -10.80 9.28 -16.14
C SER A 29 -10.10 8.24 -17.00
N ALA A 30 -9.83 8.59 -18.26
CA ALA A 30 -9.12 7.72 -19.19
C ALA A 30 -7.63 7.56 -18.87
N CYS A 31 -7.05 8.49 -18.08
CA CYS A 31 -5.60 8.55 -17.85
C CYS A 31 -5.17 8.55 -16.37
N SER A 32 -6.07 8.46 -15.39
CA SER A 32 -5.68 8.52 -13.97
C SER A 32 -5.35 7.15 -13.41
N ASN A 33 -4.11 6.99 -12.97
CA ASN A 33 -3.63 5.81 -12.25
C ASN A 33 -4.06 5.82 -10.76
N GLY A 34 -5.30 6.26 -10.48
CA GLY A 34 -5.85 6.44 -9.13
C GLY A 34 -5.29 7.62 -8.34
N LYS A 35 -4.52 8.53 -8.97
CA LYS A 35 -3.88 9.68 -8.31
C LYS A 35 -4.55 10.99 -8.73
N PHE A 36 -5.30 11.59 -7.82
CA PHE A 36 -5.81 12.95 -7.97
C PHE A 36 -4.66 13.93 -7.78
N THR A 37 -4.14 14.49 -8.87
CA THR A 37 -3.04 15.46 -8.81
C THR A 37 -3.24 16.50 -9.89
N ILE A 38 -2.71 17.70 -9.69
CA ILE A 38 -2.83 18.78 -10.69
C ILE A 38 -2.18 18.40 -12.03
N SER A 39 -1.23 17.45 -12.03
CA SER A 39 -0.72 16.84 -13.28
C SER A 39 -1.80 16.10 -14.05
N THR A 40 -2.58 15.28 -13.36
CA THR A 40 -3.58 14.43 -14.00
C THR A 40 -4.75 15.29 -14.46
N LEU A 41 -5.10 16.35 -13.72
CA LEU A 41 -6.03 17.38 -14.19
C LEU A 41 -5.52 18.12 -15.43
N ALA A 42 -4.25 18.53 -15.45
CA ALA A 42 -3.64 19.20 -16.60
C ALA A 42 -3.66 18.33 -17.85
N THR A 43 -3.29 17.05 -17.72
CA THR A 43 -3.31 16.09 -18.81
C THR A 43 -4.74 15.79 -19.29
N GLU A 44 -5.69 15.58 -18.37
CA GLU A 44 -7.09 15.26 -18.68
C GLU A 44 -7.86 16.46 -19.28
N ALA A 45 -7.50 17.69 -18.92
CA ALA A 45 -8.09 18.90 -19.47
C ALA A 45 -7.38 19.40 -20.74
N GLU A 46 -6.26 18.78 -21.14
CA GLU A 46 -5.35 19.24 -22.20
C GLU A 46 -4.84 20.68 -21.98
N VAL A 47 -4.64 21.07 -20.72
CA VAL A 47 -4.16 22.41 -20.32
C VAL A 47 -2.83 22.29 -19.59
N SER A 48 -1.90 23.21 -19.83
CA SER A 48 -0.63 23.21 -19.09
C SER A 48 -0.83 23.55 -17.61
N ARG A 49 -0.04 22.92 -16.72
CA ARG A 49 -0.06 23.23 -15.28
C ARG A 49 0.12 24.73 -15.00
N GLN A 50 1.02 25.37 -15.74
CA GLN A 50 1.31 26.79 -15.57
C GLN A 50 0.08 27.64 -15.88
N ARG A 51 -0.65 27.33 -16.95
CA ARG A 51 -1.88 28.03 -17.32
C ARG A 51 -3.01 27.81 -16.31
N LEU A 52 -3.10 26.63 -15.70
CA LEU A 52 -4.05 26.38 -14.61
C LEU A 52 -3.78 27.29 -13.39
N TYR A 53 -2.52 27.44 -12.99
CA TYR A 53 -2.17 28.33 -11.88
C TYR A 53 -2.31 29.81 -12.20
N GLU A 54 -1.96 30.23 -13.42
CA GLU A 54 -1.98 31.63 -13.83
C GLU A 54 -3.39 32.14 -14.18
N HIS A 55 -4.22 31.33 -14.82
CA HIS A 55 -5.53 31.75 -15.34
C HIS A 55 -6.73 31.16 -14.59
N HIS A 56 -6.56 30.04 -13.89
CA HIS A 56 -7.65 29.29 -13.25
C HIS A 56 -7.31 28.81 -11.81
N PRO A 57 -6.74 29.66 -10.94
CA PRO A 57 -6.36 29.26 -9.58
C PRO A 57 -7.56 28.84 -8.72
N ASP A 58 -8.73 29.41 -9.02
CA ASP A 58 -10.02 29.07 -8.42
C ASP A 58 -10.45 27.64 -8.74
N LEU A 59 -10.35 27.21 -10.00
CA LEU A 59 -10.68 25.84 -10.39
C LEU A 59 -9.68 24.82 -9.81
N VAL A 60 -8.42 25.22 -9.62
CA VAL A 60 -7.42 24.40 -8.93
C VAL A 60 -7.78 24.23 -7.45
N ALA A 61 -8.24 25.31 -6.80
CA ALA A 61 -8.69 25.26 -5.41
C ALA A 61 -9.96 24.40 -5.24
N ASP A 62 -10.93 24.55 -6.14
CA ASP A 62 -12.16 23.74 -6.16
C ASP A 62 -11.84 22.26 -6.37
N PHE A 63 -11.00 21.92 -7.36
CA PHE A 63 -10.58 20.55 -7.60
C PHE A 63 -9.84 19.95 -6.40
N LYS A 64 -8.95 20.73 -5.77
CA LYS A 64 -8.27 20.33 -4.55
C LYS A 64 -9.27 20.03 -3.42
N ALA A 65 -10.23 20.92 -3.20
CA ALA A 65 -11.27 20.72 -2.19
C ALA A 65 -12.12 19.47 -2.48
N SER A 66 -12.58 19.30 -3.72
CA SER A 66 -13.42 18.16 -4.13
C SER A 66 -12.68 16.83 -4.17
N ALA A 67 -11.38 16.83 -4.48
CA ALA A 67 -10.54 15.63 -4.46
C ALA A 67 -10.13 15.19 -3.04
N GLY A 68 -10.60 15.89 -2.00
CA GLY A 68 -10.13 15.69 -0.63
C GLY A 68 -8.66 16.12 -0.43
N LEU A 69 -8.07 16.79 -1.42
CA LEU A 69 -6.76 17.45 -1.39
C LEU A 69 -6.92 18.89 -0.91
N GLY A 70 -7.76 19.11 0.12
CA GLY A 70 -7.95 20.41 0.76
C GLY A 70 -6.59 21.09 1.08
N PRO A 71 -6.57 22.41 1.34
CA PRO A 71 -5.34 23.20 1.41
C PRO A 71 -4.29 22.43 2.17
N ILE A 72 -3.25 21.98 1.46
CA ILE A 72 -2.21 21.14 2.06
C ILE A 72 -1.67 21.96 3.23
N PRO A 73 -1.92 21.55 4.48
CA PRO A 73 -1.34 22.26 5.61
C PRO A 73 0.18 22.17 5.47
N PRO A 74 0.97 23.01 6.16
CA PRO A 74 2.43 22.98 6.14
C PRO A 74 3.01 21.72 6.84
N ASN A 75 2.35 20.58 6.71
CA ASN A 75 2.59 19.33 7.42
C ASN A 75 2.90 18.18 6.45
N ILE A 76 3.32 18.47 5.21
CA ILE A 76 3.85 17.45 4.28
C ILE A 76 5.07 16.79 4.91
N ASP A 77 5.94 17.56 5.56
CA ASP A 77 7.13 17.04 6.22
C ASP A 77 6.77 16.13 7.40
N ALA A 78 5.78 16.50 8.22
CA ALA A 78 5.32 15.63 9.31
C ALA A 78 4.62 14.37 8.79
N LEU A 79 3.87 14.46 7.69
CA LEU A 79 3.28 13.28 7.04
C LEU A 79 4.35 12.39 6.41
N GLN A 80 5.40 12.96 5.82
CA GLN A 80 6.56 12.21 5.32
C GLN A 80 7.33 11.57 6.46
N GLN A 81 7.50 12.26 7.60
CA GLN A 81 8.09 11.69 8.81
C GLN A 81 7.24 10.55 9.36
N GLN A 82 5.93 10.73 9.51
CA GLN A 82 5.04 9.65 9.96
C GLN A 82 5.07 8.44 9.01
N LEU A 83 5.19 8.68 7.71
CA LEU A 83 5.30 7.61 6.72
C LEU A 83 6.67 6.92 6.80
N ALA A 84 7.75 7.67 7.03
CA ALA A 84 9.09 7.12 7.27
C ALA A 84 9.13 6.29 8.55
N ASP A 85 8.56 6.81 9.64
CA ASP A 85 8.46 6.15 10.94
C ASP A 85 7.63 4.87 10.84
N ALA A 86 6.47 4.93 10.17
CA ALA A 86 5.65 3.74 9.93
C ALA A 86 6.38 2.69 9.09
N ARG A 87 7.16 3.10 8.08
CA ARG A 87 7.99 2.18 7.29
C ARG A 87 9.11 1.55 8.12
N GLU A 88 9.71 2.31 9.03
CA GLU A 88 10.72 1.80 9.95
C GLU A 88 10.12 0.76 10.91
N GLN A 89 8.96 1.07 11.50
CA GLN A 89 8.24 0.14 12.36
C GLN A 89 7.85 -1.15 11.62
N ILE A 90 7.40 -1.05 10.37
CA ILE A 90 7.09 -2.25 9.56
C ILE A 90 8.37 -3.08 9.32
N ARG A 91 9.51 -2.44 9.04
CA ARG A 91 10.79 -3.16 8.89
C ARG A 91 11.20 -3.86 10.18
N GLU A 92 11.09 -3.17 11.30
CA GLU A 92 11.42 -3.73 12.61
C GLU A 92 10.51 -4.90 12.97
N LEU A 93 9.20 -4.75 12.77
CA LEU A 93 8.23 -5.83 13.01
C LEU A 93 8.51 -7.06 12.13
N LYS A 94 8.83 -6.86 10.85
CA LYS A 94 9.23 -7.96 9.96
C LYS A 94 10.52 -8.64 10.40
N ALA A 95 11.50 -7.88 10.88
CA ALA A 95 12.74 -8.45 11.41
C ALA A 95 12.48 -9.27 12.69
N ARG A 96 11.63 -8.77 13.59
CA ARG A 96 11.19 -9.50 14.80
C ARG A 96 10.40 -10.76 14.45
N GLU A 97 9.50 -10.69 13.46
CA GLU A 97 8.76 -11.85 12.96
C GLU A 97 9.70 -12.92 12.39
N ALA A 98 10.66 -12.52 11.56
CA ALA A 98 11.66 -13.45 11.03
C ALA A 98 12.48 -14.12 12.15
N THR A 99 12.86 -13.36 13.17
CA THR A 99 13.59 -13.88 14.34
C THR A 99 12.73 -14.88 15.13
N ASN A 100 11.45 -14.58 15.37
CA ASN A 100 10.52 -15.49 16.05
C ASN A 100 10.31 -16.78 15.24
N LEU A 101 10.18 -16.69 13.92
CA LEU A 101 10.05 -17.88 13.07
C LEU A 101 11.30 -18.75 13.11
N ASP A 102 12.50 -18.16 13.19
CA ASP A 102 13.74 -18.89 13.32
C ASP A 102 13.86 -19.61 14.69
N GLN A 103 13.45 -18.93 15.75
CA GLN A 103 13.35 -19.53 17.09
C GLN A 103 12.36 -20.69 17.12
N ILE A 104 11.17 -20.53 16.52
CA ILE A 104 10.18 -21.61 16.42
C ILE A 104 10.77 -22.81 15.68
N LYS A 105 11.45 -22.61 14.55
CA LYS A 105 12.10 -23.69 13.80
C LYS A 105 13.15 -24.42 14.65
N THR A 106 13.97 -23.66 15.38
CA THR A 106 15.00 -24.23 16.26
C THR A 106 14.36 -25.05 17.38
N LEU A 107 13.32 -24.53 18.03
CA LEU A 107 12.58 -25.26 19.07
C LEU A 107 11.92 -26.52 18.51
N CYS A 108 11.31 -26.46 17.33
CA CYS A 108 10.75 -27.63 16.67
C CYS A 108 11.83 -28.69 16.41
N ALA A 109 13.01 -28.31 15.91
CA ALA A 109 14.10 -29.24 15.66
C ALA A 109 14.58 -29.93 16.95
N VAL A 110 14.75 -29.17 18.04
CA VAL A 110 15.12 -29.73 19.36
C VAL A 110 14.04 -30.66 19.90
N ILE A 111 12.76 -30.30 19.79
CA ILE A 111 11.65 -31.16 20.21
C ILE A 111 11.66 -32.47 19.41
N THR A 112 11.85 -32.40 18.09
CA THR A 112 11.95 -33.59 17.24
C THR A 112 13.11 -34.48 17.66
N GLU A 113 14.28 -33.91 17.89
CA GLU A 113 15.46 -34.66 18.38
C GLU A 113 15.20 -35.33 19.72
N LEU A 114 14.70 -34.59 20.71
CA LEU A 114 14.36 -35.13 22.03
C LEU A 114 13.30 -36.23 21.95
N THR A 115 12.29 -36.06 21.09
CA THR A 115 11.24 -37.06 20.89
C THR A 115 11.83 -38.35 20.31
N HIS A 116 12.77 -38.25 19.36
CA HIS A 116 13.47 -39.42 18.82
C HIS A 116 14.38 -40.10 19.86
N GLN A 117 15.08 -39.32 20.69
CA GLN A 117 15.93 -39.84 21.76
C GLN A 117 15.11 -40.57 22.84
N ASP A 118 13.97 -40.03 23.24
CA ASP A 118 13.06 -40.66 24.21
C ASP A 118 12.41 -41.94 23.64
N HIS A 119 12.03 -41.94 22.36
CA HIS A 119 11.56 -43.15 21.68
C HIS A 119 12.63 -44.24 21.62
N ALA A 120 13.90 -43.90 21.41
CA ALA A 120 15.00 -44.86 21.41
C ALA A 120 15.31 -45.40 22.82
N GLY A 121 15.19 -44.55 23.86
CA GLY A 121 15.41 -44.93 25.25
C GLY A 121 14.28 -45.79 25.85
N ASN A 122 13.04 -45.63 25.37
CA ASN A 122 11.87 -46.39 25.84
C ASN A 122 11.68 -47.77 25.16
N LEU A 123 12.59 -48.19 24.27
CA LEU A 123 12.60 -49.56 23.75
C LEU A 123 13.17 -50.53 24.80
N ILE A 124 12.32 -50.96 25.73
CA ILE A 124 12.60 -52.13 26.55
C ILE A 124 12.59 -53.34 25.62
N ALA A 125 13.77 -53.90 25.33
CA ALA A 125 13.89 -55.18 24.65
C ALA A 125 13.13 -56.24 25.47
N LEU A 126 11.91 -56.59 25.04
CA LEU A 126 11.17 -57.69 25.63
C LEU A 126 12.03 -58.95 25.46
N PRO A 127 12.34 -59.69 26.54
CA PRO A 127 13.10 -60.91 26.43
C PRO A 127 12.32 -61.87 25.53
N THR A 128 12.88 -62.16 24.37
CA THR A 128 12.30 -63.13 23.43
C THR A 128 12.16 -64.46 24.17
N ALA A 129 10.91 -64.89 24.36
CA ALA A 129 10.59 -66.11 25.06
C ALA A 129 11.15 -67.29 24.25
N GLY A 130 12.24 -67.88 24.73
CA GLY A 130 12.82 -69.09 24.16
C GLY A 130 11.79 -70.23 24.08
N PRO A 131 11.94 -71.14 23.10
CA PRO A 131 10.93 -72.14 22.79
C PRO A 131 10.67 -73.05 24.00
N ARG A 132 9.40 -73.13 24.44
CA ARG A 132 8.95 -74.05 25.49
C ARG A 132 9.15 -75.50 25.02
N PRO A 133 9.83 -76.37 25.77
CA PRO A 133 9.93 -77.78 25.41
C PRO A 133 8.57 -78.46 25.65
N LEU A 134 8.06 -79.11 24.60
CA LEU A 134 6.91 -80.01 24.67
C LEU A 134 7.33 -81.26 25.46
N LYS A 135 6.69 -81.50 26.61
CA LYS A 135 6.80 -82.76 27.34
C LYS A 135 5.69 -83.70 26.85
N TYR A 136 6.09 -84.85 26.33
CA TYR A 136 5.25 -86.03 26.14
C TYR A 136 5.12 -86.81 27.45
#